data_AF-A0A2D8MVL1-F1
#
_entry.id   AF-A0A2D8MVL1-F1
#
_cell.length_a   1.000
_cell.length_b   1.000
_cell.length_c   1.000
_cell.angle_alpha   90.00
_cell.angle_beta   90.00
_cell.angle_gamma   90.00
#
_symmetry.space_group_name_H-M   'P 1'
#
loop_
_entity.id
_entity.type
_entity.pdbx_description
1 polymer ?
#
loop_
_entity_poly.entity_id
_entity_poly.type
_entity_poly.pdbx_seq_one_letter_code
_entity_poly.pdbx_strand_id
1 'polypeptide(L)' 'QIQIVDRVGAGDAFSAGLIYGIIKGLEPQDTVDFAIAASALAHTFHGDFNLSTIDEIKEVASGDVSGRIKR' A
#
# COMPACT_ATOMS: atom_id res chain seq x y z
N GLN A 1 13.35 5.24 -0.65
CA GLN A 1 12.84 6.23 0.31
C GLN A 1 11.36 6.47 -0.01
N ILE A 2 10.49 6.83 0.93
CA ILE A 2 9.09 7.24 0.65
C ILE A 2 8.99 8.70 1.06
N GLN A 3 8.48 9.56 0.17
CA GLN A 3 8.25 10.96 0.54
C GLN A 3 6.88 11.05 1.17
N ILE A 4 6.84 11.48 2.42
CA ILE A 4 5.62 11.62 3.19
C ILE A 4 4.99 12.97 2.82
N VAL A 5 3.81 12.91 2.20
CA VAL A 5 3.01 14.06 1.79
C VAL A 5 1.91 14.33 2.83
N ASP A 6 1.22 13.27 3.26
CA ASP A 6 0.19 13.28 4.30
C ASP A 6 0.24 11.94 5.05
N ARG A 7 -0.31 11.88 6.25
CA ARG A 7 -0.34 10.69 7.12
C ARG A 7 -1.75 10.25 7.51
N VAL A 8 -2.76 11.05 7.18
CA VAL A 8 -4.16 10.67 7.41
C VAL A 8 -4.52 9.51 6.45
N GLY A 9 -5.33 8.55 6.92
CA GLY A 9 -5.79 7.40 6.12
C GLY A 9 -4.80 6.23 5.97
N ALA A 10 -3.55 6.35 6.45
CA ALA A 10 -2.56 5.27 6.34
C ALA A 10 -2.92 4.00 7.13
N GLY A 11 -3.60 4.15 8.26
CA GLY A 11 -4.11 3.02 9.06
C GLY A 11 -5.28 2.31 8.42
N ASP A 12 -6.17 3.07 7.76
CA ASP A 12 -7.29 2.53 6.99
C ASP A 12 -6.77 1.77 5.77
N ALA A 13 -5.75 2.32 5.09
CA ALA A 13 -5.06 1.67 3.98
C ALA A 13 -4.38 0.35 4.39
N PHE A 14 -3.75 0.31 5.57
CA PHE A 14 -3.19 -0.93 6.11
C PHE A 14 -4.28 -1.98 6.37
N SER A 15 -5.37 -1.56 7.02
CA SER A 15 -6.49 -2.44 7.35
C SER A 15 -7.18 -2.97 6.08
N ALA A 16 -7.37 -2.11 5.08
CA ALA A 16 -7.89 -2.49 3.77
C ALA A 16 -6.96 -3.49 3.06
N GLY A 17 -5.64 -3.29 3.13
CA GLY A 17 -4.64 -4.22 2.60
C GLY A 17 -4.66 -5.59 3.27
N LEU A 18 -4.83 -5.64 4.59
CA LEU A 18 -4.99 -6.90 5.35
C LEU A 18 -6.27 -7.63 4.93
N ILE A 19 -7.41 -6.93 4.90
CA ILE A 19 -8.70 -7.50 4.47
C ILE A 19 -8.59 -8.05 3.06
N TYR A 20 -7.94 -7.31 2.16
CA TYR A 20 -7.71 -7.75 0.78
C TYR A 20 -6.89 -9.04 0.73
N GLY A 21 -5.75 -9.11 1.42
CA GLY A 21 -4.89 -10.29 1.41
C GLY A 21 -5.59 -11.54 1.95
N ILE A 22 -6.37 -11.39 3.03
CA ILE A 22 -7.19 -12.46 3.60
C ILE A 22 -8.26 -12.94 2.60
N ILE A 23 -9.00 -12.02 1.98
CA ILE A 23 -10.04 -12.36 0.99
C ILE A 23 -9.44 -13.05 -0.25
N LYS A 24 -8.21 -12.69 -0.63
CA LYS A 24 -7.51 -13.30 -1.76
C LYS A 24 -6.76 -14.59 -1.42
N GLY A 25 -6.74 -14.99 -0.15
CA GLY A 25 -6.05 -16.20 0.29
C GLY A 25 -4.53 -16.10 0.08
N LEU A 26 -3.96 -14.91 0.25
CA LEU A 26 -2.50 -14.75 0.24
C LEU A 26 -1.90 -15.45 1.46
N GLU A 27 -0.64 -15.86 1.36
CA GLU A 27 0.10 -16.35 2.51
C GLU A 27 0.20 -15.26 3.59
N PRO A 28 0.36 -15.61 4.88
CA PRO A 28 0.38 -14.62 5.96
C PRO A 28 1.43 -13.52 5.77
N GLN A 29 2.62 -13.88 5.28
CA GLN A 29 3.69 -12.90 5.02
C GLN A 29 3.33 -11.97 3.86
N ASP A 30 2.86 -12.53 2.74
CA ASP A 30 2.43 -11.75 1.56
C ASP A 30 1.27 -10.80 1.89
N THR A 31 0.37 -11.23 2.78
CA THR A 31 -0.74 -10.40 3.29
C THR A 31 -0.20 -9.19 4.05
N VAL A 32 0.77 -9.41 4.93
CA VAL A 32 1.41 -8.34 5.72
C VAL A 32 2.20 -7.39 4.80
N ASP A 33 2.97 -7.93 3.87
CA ASP A 33 3.79 -7.14 2.94
C ASP A 33 2.92 -6.28 2.02
N PHE A 34 1.80 -6.83 1.52
CA PHE A 34 0.80 -6.07 0.76
C PHE A 34 0.17 -4.94 1.59
N ALA A 35 -0.20 -5.22 2.84
CA ALA A 35 -0.79 -4.22 3.73
C ALA A 35 0.19 -3.08 4.07
N ILE A 36 1.46 -3.42 4.33
CA ILE A 36 2.52 -2.44 4.56
C ILE A 36 2.71 -1.57 3.32
N ALA A 37 2.80 -2.17 2.13
CA ALA A 37 2.94 -1.43 0.88
C ALA A 37 1.75 -0.48 0.62
N ALA A 38 0.52 -0.94 0.86
CA ALA A 38 -0.68 -0.12 0.74
C ALA A 38 -0.65 1.08 1.69
N SER A 39 -0.28 0.85 2.96
CA SER A 39 -0.12 1.92 3.95
C SER A 39 0.97 2.91 3.57
N ALA A 40 2.10 2.42 3.06
CA ALA A 40 3.23 3.24 2.69
C ALA A 40 2.90 4.14 1.48
N LEU A 41 2.15 3.62 0.50
CA LEU A 41 1.66 4.40 -0.64
C LEU A 41 0.60 5.44 -0.25
N ALA A 42 -0.26 5.15 0.74
CA ALA A 42 -1.24 6.12 1.23
C ALA A 42 -0.58 7.43 1.70
N HIS A 43 0.64 7.38 2.23
CA HIS A 43 1.40 8.56 2.63
C HIS A 43 1.82 9.49 1.48
N THR A 44 1.65 9.05 0.23
CA THR A 44 2.06 9.81 -0.97
C THR A 44 0.91 10.58 -1.62
N PHE A 45 -0.31 10.42 -1.12
CA PHE A 45 -1.49 11.15 -1.57
C PHE A 45 -1.85 12.27 -0.58
N HIS A 46 -2.54 13.28 -1.06
CA HIS A 46 -3.10 14.33 -0.21
C HIS A 46 -4.52 13.93 0.19
N GLY A 47 -4.82 13.96 1.50
CA GLY A 47 -6.10 13.52 2.05
C GLY A 47 -6.19 12.02 2.33
N ASP A 48 -7.39 11.59 2.73
CA ASP A 48 -7.59 10.34 3.50
C ASP A 48 -7.67 9.06 2.65
N PHE A 49 -7.94 9.18 1.35
CA PHE A 49 -8.17 8.01 0.49
C PHE A 49 -6.89 7.51 -0.16
N ASN A 50 -6.64 6.21 -0.03
CA ASN A 50 -5.62 5.53 -0.81
C ASN A 50 -6.11 5.33 -2.25
N LEU A 51 -5.47 6.03 -3.20
CA LEU A 51 -5.81 5.97 -4.63
C LEU A 51 -4.92 4.98 -5.42
N SER A 52 -4.18 4.13 -4.72
CA SER A 52 -3.29 3.15 -5.35
C SER A 52 -4.08 1.99 -5.95
N THR A 53 -3.62 1.49 -7.08
CA THR A 53 -4.08 0.25 -7.70
C THR A 53 -3.45 -0.98 -7.04
N ILE A 54 -4.05 -2.14 -7.24
CA ILE A 54 -3.51 -3.42 -6.74
C ILE A 54 -2.10 -3.68 -7.28
N ASP A 55 -1.85 -3.35 -8.55
CA ASP A 55 -0.56 -3.61 -9.21
C ASP A 55 0.53 -2.69 -8.64
N GLU A 56 0.24 -1.41 -8.40
CA GLU A 56 1.18 -0.49 -7.73
C GLU A 56 1.54 -0.97 -6.31
N ILE A 57 0.54 -1.46 -5.56
CA ILE A 57 0.80 -2.01 -4.22
C ILE A 57 1.69 -3.26 -4.29
N LYS A 58 1.45 -4.14 -5.27
CA LYS A 58 2.28 -5.34 -5.48
C LYS A 58 3.70 -5.02 -5.92
N GLU A 59 3.89 -4.04 -6.81
CA GLU A 59 5.22 -3.57 -7.21
C GLU A 59 6.01 -3.12 -5.97
N VAL A 60 5.40 -2.29 -5.11
CA VAL A 60 6.03 -1.83 -3.87
C VAL A 60 6.27 -2.97 -2.87
N ALA A 61 5.31 -3.88 -2.69
CA ALA A 61 5.45 -5.03 -1.80
C ALA A 61 6.58 -5.98 -2.22
N SER A 62 6.82 -6.11 -3.53
CA SER A 62 7.91 -6.93 -4.09
C SER A 62 9.31 -6.31 -3.95
N GLY A 63 9.40 -5.11 -3.35
CA GLY A 63 10.66 -4.40 -3.14
C GLY A 63 11.01 -3.40 -4.24
N ASP A 64 10.16 -3.23 -5.25
CA ASP A 64 10.32 -2.15 -6.23
C ASP A 64 9.81 -0.82 -5.67
N VAL A 65 10.69 -0.17 -4.90
CA VAL A 65 10.50 1.20 -4.39
C VAL A 65 10.89 2.28 -5.42
N SER A 66 11.26 1.89 -6.65
CA SER A 66 11.60 2.80 -7.76
C SER A 66 10.39 3.15 -8.63
N GLY A 67 9.30 2.37 -8.56
CA GLY A 67 7.98 2.67 -9.14
C GLY A 67 7.28 3.92 -8.59
N ARG A 68 8.03 4.80 -7.92
CA ARG A 68 7.64 6.16 -7.52
C ARG A 68 7.11 6.89 -8.75
N ILE A 69 5.78 6.90 -8.88
CA ILE A 69 5.03 7.74 -9.81
C ILE A 69 5.21 7.30 -11.28
N LYS A 70 4.69 6.13 -11.65
CA LYS A 70 4.23 5.93 -13.03
C LYS A 70 2.89 6.66 -13.17
N ARG A 71 2.91 7.95 -13.51
CA ARG A 71 1.75 8.71 -13.97
C ARG A 71 2.07 9.32 -15.33
#